data_AF-Q6UB12-F1
#
_entry.id   AF-Q6UB12-F1
#
_cell.length_a   1.000
_cell.length_b   1.000
_cell.length_c   1.000
_cell.angle_alpha   90.00
_cell.angle_beta   90.00
_cell.angle_gamma   90.00
#
_symmetry.space_group_name_H-M   'P 1'
#
loop_
_entity.id
_entity.type
_entity.pdbx_description
1 polymer ?
#
loop_
_entity_poly.entity_id
_entity_poly.type
_entity_poly.pdbx_seq_one_letter_code
_entity_poly.pdbx_strand_id
1 'polypeptide(L)'
;EFPDLDVSIRGAVSIARRLQDPLAELVKIDPKSIGVGQYQHDVSQLKLARGLDAVVEDCVNAVGVDVNTASVALLARISGLNTTLAQNIVAHRDENGAFKTRAALKKVSRLGEKTFEQAAGFLRVMTGDNPLDASAVHPEAYPLVQRIAAETDRDIRSLIGDASFLKRLDPKKFTDETFGLPTVTDILQELEKPGRDPRPEFKTAEFQDGVEDLKDLQLGMILEGVVTNVTNFGAFVDIGVHQDGLVHISALSEKFIKDPREAVKAGDVVKVKVMEVDIPRKRVGLSMRMSDTPGEKIDGARGARPGSSPRQNNAPRKETTAPAPANNAMASLFANAKQLKKR
;
A
#
# COMPACT_ATOMS: atom_id res chain seq x y z
N GLU A 1 -24.17 -7.61 -8.84
CA GLU A 1 -23.47 -8.78 -9.42
C GLU A 1 -24.19 -10.10 -9.12
N PHE A 2 -24.60 -10.40 -7.89
CA PHE A 2 -25.20 -11.69 -7.55
C PHE A 2 -26.60 -11.55 -6.92
N PRO A 3 -27.68 -11.49 -7.72
CA PRO A 3 -29.03 -11.32 -7.17
C PRO A 3 -29.47 -12.52 -6.32
N ASP A 4 -29.08 -13.73 -6.71
CA ASP A 4 -29.59 -14.98 -6.11
C ASP A 4 -28.76 -15.47 -4.90
N LEU A 5 -27.67 -14.78 -4.54
CA LEU A 5 -26.84 -15.15 -3.39
C LEU A 5 -27.21 -14.34 -2.15
N ASP A 6 -27.16 -14.97 -0.98
CA ASP A 6 -27.29 -14.29 0.32
C ASP A 6 -26.15 -13.30 0.57
N VAL A 7 -26.42 -12.28 1.40
CA VAL A 7 -25.45 -11.22 1.73
C VAL A 7 -24.17 -11.78 2.37
N SER A 8 -24.28 -12.81 3.22
CA SER A 8 -23.12 -13.45 3.85
C SER A 8 -22.17 -14.08 2.82
N ILE A 9 -22.72 -14.77 1.82
CA ILE A 9 -21.97 -15.44 0.76
C ILE A 9 -21.31 -14.40 -0.17
N ARG A 10 -21.99 -13.29 -0.46
CA ARG A 10 -21.40 -12.19 -1.25
C ARG A 10 -20.12 -11.63 -0.60
N GLY A 11 -20.08 -11.59 0.74
CA GLY A 11 -18.87 -11.22 1.49
C GLY A 11 -17.71 -12.18 1.21
N ALA A 12 -17.96 -13.49 1.27
CA ALA A 12 -16.95 -14.51 0.99
C ALA A 12 -16.43 -14.43 -0.47
N VAL A 13 -17.31 -14.17 -1.43
CA VAL A 13 -16.92 -13.94 -2.84
C VAL A 13 -15.98 -12.75 -2.97
N SER A 14 -16.25 -11.65 -2.25
CA SER A 14 -15.38 -10.46 -2.27
C SER A 14 -14.01 -10.77 -1.66
N ILE A 15 -13.94 -11.53 -0.56
CA ILE A 15 -12.66 -11.94 0.05
C ILE A 15 -11.81 -12.75 -0.95
N ALA A 16 -12.40 -13.76 -1.59
CA ALA A 16 -11.69 -14.59 -2.57
C ALA A 16 -11.17 -13.76 -3.77
N ARG A 17 -11.99 -12.84 -4.29
CA ARG A 17 -11.59 -11.97 -5.41
C ARG A 17 -10.52 -10.95 -5.04
N ARG A 18 -10.56 -10.41 -3.82
CA ARG A 18 -9.50 -9.51 -3.31
C ARG A 18 -8.17 -10.22 -3.21
N LEU A 19 -8.15 -11.52 -2.90
CA LEU A 19 -6.90 -12.29 -2.90
C LEU A 19 -6.34 -12.44 -4.32
N GLN A 20 -7.20 -12.62 -5.33
CA GLN A 20 -6.78 -12.74 -6.73
C GLN A 20 -6.27 -11.42 -7.30
N ASP A 21 -7.05 -10.34 -7.16
CA ASP A 21 -6.64 -8.98 -7.51
C ASP A 21 -7.29 -7.99 -6.54
N PRO A 22 -6.52 -7.47 -5.56
CA PRO A 22 -7.04 -6.51 -4.59
C PRO A 22 -7.58 -5.25 -5.25
N LEU A 23 -6.90 -4.75 -6.29
CA LEU A 23 -7.25 -3.49 -6.95
C LEU A 23 -8.60 -3.63 -7.66
N ALA A 24 -8.77 -4.69 -8.46
CA ALA A 24 -9.97 -4.89 -9.27
C ALA A 24 -11.24 -5.09 -8.44
N GLU A 25 -11.13 -5.60 -7.20
CA GLU A 25 -12.26 -5.83 -6.32
C GLU A 25 -12.49 -4.66 -5.35
N LEU A 26 -11.45 -4.01 -4.81
CA LEU A 26 -11.61 -2.87 -3.90
C LEU A 26 -12.19 -1.63 -4.58
N VAL A 27 -11.92 -1.41 -5.87
CA VAL A 27 -12.50 -0.27 -6.64
C VAL A 27 -14.02 -0.31 -6.75
N LYS A 28 -14.65 -1.46 -6.50
CA LYS A 28 -16.12 -1.62 -6.51
C LYS A 28 -16.79 -1.06 -5.26
N ILE A 29 -16.01 -0.77 -4.22
CA ILE A 29 -16.46 -0.28 -2.92
C ILE A 29 -16.27 1.24 -2.90
N ASP A 30 -17.16 1.96 -2.23
CA ASP A 30 -16.94 3.37 -1.95
C ASP A 30 -15.63 3.50 -1.13
N PRO A 31 -14.62 4.27 -1.60
CA PRO A 31 -13.30 4.31 -0.96
C PRO A 31 -13.36 4.64 0.54
N LYS A 32 -14.28 5.52 0.97
CA LYS A 32 -14.45 5.87 2.39
C LYS A 32 -14.98 4.72 3.26
N SER A 33 -15.54 3.69 2.63
CA SER A 33 -16.13 2.52 3.29
C SER A 33 -15.17 1.34 3.38
N ILE A 34 -13.96 1.44 2.82
CA ILE A 34 -12.95 0.36 2.87
C ILE A 34 -12.46 0.11 4.31
N GLY A 35 -12.55 1.10 5.21
CA GLY A 35 -12.18 0.91 6.60
C GLY A 35 -10.67 1.00 6.85
N VAL A 36 -10.06 2.13 6.50
CA VAL A 36 -8.58 2.27 6.50
C VAL A 36 -8.00 2.84 7.79
N GLY A 37 -8.83 3.20 8.78
CA GLY A 37 -8.36 3.77 10.04
C GLY A 37 -9.39 3.75 11.17
N GLN A 38 -8.90 3.76 12.41
CA GLN A 38 -9.72 3.59 13.63
C GLN A 38 -10.81 4.67 13.78
N TYR A 39 -10.45 5.93 13.54
CA TYR A 39 -11.33 7.09 13.72
C TYR A 39 -11.80 7.68 12.39
N GLN A 40 -11.89 6.87 11.32
CA GLN A 40 -12.26 7.38 9.98
C GLN A 40 -13.65 8.05 9.94
N HIS A 41 -14.53 7.70 10.88
CA HIS A 41 -15.87 8.27 10.98
C HIS A 41 -15.88 9.63 11.71
N ASP A 42 -14.82 9.92 12.47
CA ASP A 42 -14.71 11.14 13.27
C ASP A 42 -14.08 12.31 12.49
N VAL A 43 -13.57 12.05 11.28
CA VAL A 43 -13.01 13.07 10.40
C VAL A 43 -14.04 13.64 9.42
N SER A 44 -13.71 14.76 8.79
CA SER A 44 -14.53 15.37 7.74
C SER A 44 -14.68 14.41 6.55
N GLN A 45 -15.90 13.89 6.36
CA GLN A 45 -16.20 12.90 5.31
C GLN A 45 -15.97 13.43 3.90
N LEU A 46 -16.16 14.73 3.66
CA LEU A 46 -15.88 15.35 2.37
C LEU A 46 -14.37 15.34 2.05
N LYS A 47 -13.53 15.68 3.02
CA LYS A 47 -12.07 15.67 2.84
C LYS A 47 -11.54 14.25 2.73
N LEU A 48 -12.09 13.32 3.52
CA LEU A 48 -11.75 11.90 3.47
C LEU A 48 -12.07 11.31 2.10
N ALA A 49 -13.30 11.49 1.60
CA ALA A 49 -13.71 10.99 0.29
C ALA A 49 -12.79 11.51 -0.81
N ARG A 50 -12.54 12.83 -0.85
CA ARG A 50 -11.68 13.43 -1.87
C ARG A 50 -10.23 12.92 -1.82
N GLY A 51 -9.69 12.71 -0.62
CA GLY A 51 -8.34 12.15 -0.45
C GLY A 51 -8.25 10.70 -0.90
N LEU A 52 -9.24 9.87 -0.52
CA LEU A 52 -9.26 8.46 -0.90
C LEU A 52 -9.56 8.27 -2.40
N ASP A 53 -10.44 9.10 -2.99
CA ASP A 53 -10.70 9.08 -4.42
C ASP A 53 -9.43 9.38 -5.23
N ALA A 54 -8.63 10.36 -4.79
CA ALA A 54 -7.34 10.68 -5.43
C ALA A 54 -6.36 9.50 -5.35
N VAL A 55 -6.23 8.85 -4.18
CA VAL A 55 -5.37 7.67 -4.03
C VAL A 55 -5.84 6.52 -4.93
N VAL A 56 -7.15 6.30 -5.04
CA VAL A 56 -7.70 5.27 -5.92
C VAL A 56 -7.41 5.57 -7.38
N GLU A 57 -7.57 6.83 -7.80
CA GLU A 57 -7.21 7.29 -9.15
C GLU A 57 -5.72 7.06 -9.42
N ASP A 58 -4.83 7.50 -8.52
CA ASP A 58 -3.38 7.32 -8.65
C ASP A 58 -3.00 5.84 -8.77
N CYS A 59 -3.55 4.98 -7.91
CA CYS A 59 -3.27 3.55 -7.93
C CYS A 59 -3.76 2.86 -9.22
N VAL A 60 -4.98 3.17 -9.67
CA VAL A 60 -5.55 2.56 -10.89
C VAL A 60 -4.76 2.98 -12.12
N ASN A 61 -4.42 4.27 -12.24
CA ASN A 61 -3.68 4.78 -13.40
C ASN A 61 -2.21 4.33 -13.37
N ALA A 62 -1.59 4.20 -12.20
CA ALA A 62 -0.24 3.63 -12.08
C ALA A 62 -0.19 2.17 -12.53
N VAL A 63 -1.17 1.36 -12.14
CA VAL A 63 -1.24 -0.05 -12.56
C VAL A 63 -1.65 -0.17 -14.02
N GLY A 64 -2.52 0.71 -14.53
CA GLY A 64 -3.15 0.63 -15.84
C GLY A 64 -4.13 -0.53 -15.96
N VAL A 65 -5.02 -0.48 -16.96
CA VAL A 65 -6.13 -1.45 -17.06
C VAL A 65 -6.23 -2.02 -18.47
N ASP A 66 -6.48 -3.32 -18.57
CA ASP A 66 -6.84 -3.92 -19.85
C ASP A 66 -8.31 -3.60 -20.17
N VAL A 67 -8.52 -2.84 -21.25
CA VAL A 67 -9.84 -2.33 -21.64
C VAL A 67 -10.81 -3.45 -22.02
N ASN A 68 -10.28 -4.61 -22.43
CA ASN A 68 -11.11 -5.74 -22.86
C ASN A 68 -11.62 -6.59 -21.70
N THR A 69 -11.00 -6.50 -20.52
CA THR A 69 -11.36 -7.33 -19.35
C THR A 69 -11.84 -6.49 -18.16
N ALA A 70 -11.49 -5.21 -18.11
CA ALA A 70 -11.87 -4.32 -17.01
C ALA A 70 -13.39 -4.21 -16.82
N SER A 71 -13.78 -4.07 -15.55
CA SER A 71 -15.16 -3.78 -15.15
C SER A 71 -15.47 -2.29 -15.30
N VAL A 72 -16.76 -1.95 -15.31
CA VAL A 72 -17.22 -0.54 -15.30
C VAL A 72 -16.65 0.23 -14.10
N ALA A 73 -16.61 -0.39 -12.91
CA ALA A 73 -16.11 0.25 -11.70
C ALA A 73 -14.61 0.60 -11.81
N LEU A 74 -13.82 -0.28 -12.42
CA LEU A 74 -12.39 -0.06 -12.63
C LEU A 74 -12.14 1.00 -13.71
N LEU A 75 -12.84 0.92 -14.84
CA LEU A 75 -12.74 1.92 -15.92
C LEU A 75 -13.15 3.32 -15.47
N ALA A 76 -14.13 3.44 -14.58
CA ALA A 76 -14.58 4.73 -14.06
C ALA A 76 -13.51 5.48 -13.23
N ARG A 77 -12.41 4.81 -12.85
CA ARG A 77 -11.28 5.40 -12.11
C ARG A 77 -10.10 5.79 -13.00
N ILE A 78 -10.18 5.53 -14.30
CA ILE A 78 -9.15 5.94 -15.26
C ILE A 78 -9.23 7.44 -15.54
N SER A 79 -8.07 8.07 -15.68
CA SER A 79 -7.95 9.50 -16.02
C SER A 79 -8.80 9.85 -17.24
N GLY A 80 -9.61 10.90 -17.09
CA GLY A 80 -10.52 11.38 -18.15
C GLY A 80 -11.79 10.57 -18.35
N LEU A 81 -11.96 9.41 -17.69
CA LEU A 81 -13.19 8.62 -17.74
C LEU A 81 -14.13 8.95 -16.57
N ASN A 82 -15.38 8.54 -16.74
CA ASN A 82 -16.41 8.59 -15.71
C ASN A 82 -17.32 7.37 -15.86
N THR A 83 -18.27 7.20 -14.94
CA THR A 83 -19.19 6.05 -14.95
C THR A 83 -19.91 5.87 -16.29
N THR A 84 -20.36 6.97 -16.92
CA THR A 84 -21.07 6.91 -18.21
C THR A 84 -20.15 6.43 -19.34
N LEU A 85 -18.93 6.96 -19.42
CA LEU A 85 -17.96 6.53 -20.43
C LEU A 85 -17.51 5.08 -20.20
N ALA A 86 -17.31 4.69 -18.94
CA ALA A 86 -16.99 3.31 -18.58
C ALA A 86 -18.09 2.33 -19.01
N GLN A 87 -19.37 2.68 -18.81
CA GLN A 87 -20.51 1.91 -19.32
C GLN A 87 -20.52 1.83 -20.84
N ASN A 88 -20.27 2.95 -21.53
CA ASN A 88 -20.24 2.98 -23.00
C ASN A 88 -19.10 2.12 -23.57
N ILE A 89 -17.92 2.10 -22.93
CA ILE A 89 -16.80 1.25 -23.34
C ILE A 89 -17.18 -0.23 -23.22
N VAL A 90 -17.77 -0.62 -22.09
CA VAL A 90 -18.22 -2.01 -21.86
C VAL A 90 -19.33 -2.39 -22.84
N ALA A 91 -20.33 -1.53 -23.04
CA ALA A 91 -21.40 -1.78 -24.00
C ALA A 91 -20.86 -1.96 -25.43
N HIS A 92 -19.95 -1.10 -25.87
CA HIS A 92 -19.31 -1.24 -27.19
C HIS A 92 -18.50 -2.53 -27.29
N ARG A 93 -17.80 -2.95 -26.23
CA ARG A 93 -17.08 -4.23 -26.21
C ARG A 93 -18.05 -5.42 -26.32
N ASP A 94 -19.16 -5.36 -25.62
CA ASP A 94 -20.14 -6.45 -25.59
C ASP A 94 -20.90 -6.56 -26.92
N GLU A 95 -21.13 -5.43 -27.62
CA GLU A 95 -21.80 -5.37 -28.92
C GLU A 95 -20.86 -5.65 -30.12
N ASN A 96 -19.64 -5.12 -30.11
CA ASN A 96 -18.71 -5.17 -31.24
C ASN A 96 -17.56 -6.17 -31.06
N GLY A 97 -17.46 -6.79 -29.89
CA GLY A 97 -16.34 -7.63 -29.49
C GLY A 97 -15.14 -6.83 -28.94
N ALA A 98 -14.05 -7.54 -28.66
CA ALA A 98 -12.84 -6.98 -28.08
C ALA A 98 -12.20 -5.89 -28.98
N PHE A 99 -11.70 -4.83 -28.36
CA PHE A 99 -10.89 -3.81 -29.01
C PHE A 99 -9.56 -4.40 -29.45
N LYS A 100 -9.22 -4.24 -30.73
CA LYS A 100 -7.93 -4.69 -31.30
C LYS A 100 -6.83 -3.64 -31.20
N THR A 101 -7.19 -2.37 -31.06
CA THR A 101 -6.25 -1.25 -30.92
C THR A 101 -6.85 -0.15 -30.05
N ARG A 102 -6.00 0.68 -29.45
CA ARG A 102 -6.44 1.90 -28.74
C ARG A 102 -7.22 2.84 -29.65
N ALA A 103 -6.82 2.97 -30.91
CA ALA A 103 -7.51 3.83 -31.87
C ALA A 103 -9.00 3.46 -32.05
N ALA A 104 -9.37 2.20 -31.84
CA ALA A 104 -10.77 1.77 -31.89
C ALA A 104 -11.64 2.39 -30.77
N LEU A 105 -11.04 2.83 -29.66
CA LEU A 105 -11.77 3.51 -28.58
C LEU A 105 -12.42 4.82 -29.02
N LYS A 106 -11.88 5.48 -30.07
CA LYS A 106 -12.49 6.68 -30.65
C LYS A 106 -13.87 6.43 -31.27
N LYS A 107 -14.26 5.17 -31.49
CA LYS A 107 -15.59 4.78 -31.98
C LYS A 107 -16.62 4.66 -30.85
N VAL A 108 -16.18 4.68 -29.59
CA VAL A 108 -17.07 4.59 -28.43
C VAL A 108 -17.90 5.87 -28.32
N SER A 109 -19.20 5.71 -28.09
CA SER A 109 -20.12 6.83 -27.93
C SER A 109 -19.67 7.78 -26.84
N ARG A 110 -19.63 9.09 -27.17
CA ARG A 110 -19.22 10.20 -26.30
C ARG A 110 -17.74 10.21 -25.88
N LEU A 111 -16.91 9.31 -26.41
CA LEU A 111 -15.46 9.34 -26.18
C LEU A 111 -14.81 10.28 -27.20
N GLY A 112 -14.66 11.56 -26.83
CA GLY A 112 -14.06 12.59 -27.66
C GLY A 112 -12.52 12.56 -27.66
N GLU A 113 -11.91 13.40 -28.49
CA GLU A 113 -10.44 13.46 -28.63
C GLU A 113 -9.73 13.80 -27.32
N LYS A 114 -10.24 14.78 -26.55
CA LYS A 114 -9.64 15.14 -25.25
C LYS A 114 -9.74 14.01 -24.24
N THR A 115 -10.88 13.31 -24.18
CA THR A 115 -11.05 12.12 -23.34
C THR A 115 -10.08 11.02 -23.74
N PHE A 116 -9.92 10.80 -25.05
CA PHE A 116 -8.96 9.83 -25.56
C PHE A 116 -7.52 10.17 -25.15
N GLU A 117 -7.10 11.43 -25.31
CA GLU A 117 -5.78 11.91 -24.90
C GLU A 117 -5.52 11.74 -23.39
N GLN A 118 -6.52 11.92 -22.54
CA GLN A 118 -6.34 11.73 -21.10
C GLN A 118 -6.30 10.25 -20.69
N ALA A 119 -7.06 9.39 -21.36
CA ALA A 119 -7.25 7.99 -20.96
C ALA A 119 -6.32 7.00 -21.67
N ALA A 120 -5.90 7.28 -22.90
CA ALA A 120 -5.32 6.27 -23.79
C ALA A 120 -4.02 5.65 -23.26
N GLY A 121 -3.21 6.39 -22.51
CA GLY A 121 -1.97 5.87 -21.92
C GLY A 121 -2.20 4.83 -20.82
N PHE A 122 -3.36 4.89 -20.15
CA PHE A 122 -3.72 4.03 -19.03
C PHE A 122 -4.59 2.83 -19.43
N LEU A 123 -5.25 2.92 -20.60
CA LEU A 123 -6.02 1.83 -21.19
C LEU A 123 -5.10 0.96 -22.06
N ARG A 124 -4.99 -0.33 -21.78
CA ARG A 124 -4.13 -1.26 -22.53
C ARG A 124 -4.96 -2.25 -23.34
N VAL A 125 -4.38 -2.71 -24.44
CA VAL A 125 -4.91 -3.80 -25.28
C VAL A 125 -3.83 -4.88 -25.36
N MET A 126 -3.99 -5.95 -24.58
CA MET A 126 -2.95 -6.98 -24.42
C MET A 126 -2.68 -7.79 -25.70
N THR A 127 -3.75 -8.17 -26.40
CA THR A 127 -3.68 -9.00 -27.62
C THR A 127 -4.21 -8.21 -28.82
N GLY A 128 -3.53 -7.13 -29.16
CA GLY A 128 -3.91 -6.20 -30.23
C GLY A 128 -3.06 -6.31 -31.50
N ASP A 129 -3.49 -5.57 -32.54
CA ASP A 129 -2.76 -5.47 -33.81
C ASP A 129 -1.46 -4.67 -33.64
N ASN A 130 -1.52 -3.61 -32.81
CA ASN A 130 -0.37 -2.76 -32.49
C ASN A 130 0.27 -3.19 -31.16
N PRO A 131 1.55 -3.61 -31.13
CA PRO A 131 2.21 -4.06 -29.91
C PRO A 131 2.41 -2.94 -28.87
N LEU A 132 2.41 -1.66 -29.29
CA LEU A 132 2.54 -0.53 -28.36
C LEU A 132 1.29 -0.30 -27.51
N ASP A 133 0.14 -0.83 -27.91
CA ASP A 133 -1.10 -0.68 -27.16
C ASP A 133 -1.10 -1.49 -25.84
N ALA A 134 -0.13 -2.42 -25.68
CA ALA A 134 0.10 -3.16 -24.45
C ALA A 134 1.05 -2.44 -23.46
N SER A 135 1.71 -1.34 -23.87
CA SER A 135 2.64 -0.57 -23.02
C SER A 135 1.99 0.69 -22.45
N ALA A 136 2.69 1.40 -21.56
CA ALA A 136 2.28 2.74 -21.12
C ALA A 136 2.65 3.86 -22.11
N VAL A 137 3.24 3.54 -23.27
CA VAL A 137 3.58 4.54 -24.29
C VAL A 137 2.28 5.17 -24.80
N HIS A 138 2.16 6.49 -24.67
CA HIS A 138 0.97 7.21 -25.10
C HIS A 138 0.89 7.27 -26.65
N PRO A 139 -0.30 7.16 -27.27
CA PRO A 139 -0.45 7.20 -28.74
C PRO A 139 0.12 8.45 -29.43
N GLU A 140 0.23 9.57 -28.72
CA GLU A 140 0.88 10.78 -29.26
C GLU A 140 2.37 10.56 -29.58
N ALA A 141 3.02 9.64 -28.87
CA ALA A 141 4.43 9.32 -29.01
C ALA A 141 4.70 8.14 -29.96
N TYR A 142 3.66 7.55 -30.58
CA TYR A 142 3.85 6.46 -31.56
C TYR A 142 4.73 6.87 -32.76
N PRO A 143 4.61 8.09 -33.32
CA PRO A 143 5.53 8.54 -34.35
C PRO A 143 6.99 8.61 -33.88
N LEU A 144 7.24 8.89 -32.60
CA LEU A 144 8.59 8.89 -32.03
C LEU A 144 9.15 7.45 -31.96
N VAL A 145 8.35 6.48 -31.52
CA VAL A 145 8.78 5.07 -31.52
C VAL A 145 9.04 4.56 -32.94
N GLN A 146 8.23 4.99 -33.91
CA GLN A 146 8.47 4.66 -35.33
C GLN A 146 9.78 5.24 -35.85
N ARG A 147 10.17 6.47 -35.43
CA ARG A 147 11.49 7.02 -35.76
C ARG A 147 12.63 6.23 -35.13
N ILE A 148 12.50 5.82 -33.87
CA ILE A 148 13.49 4.95 -33.20
C ILE A 148 13.66 3.64 -34.00
N ALA A 149 12.55 3.01 -34.39
CA ALA A 149 12.55 1.79 -35.19
C ALA A 149 13.24 1.99 -36.56
N ALA A 150 12.94 3.09 -37.25
CA ALA A 150 13.55 3.42 -38.54
C ALA A 150 15.06 3.70 -38.43
N GLU A 151 15.51 4.46 -37.43
CA GLU A 151 16.94 4.75 -37.23
C GLU A 151 17.75 3.54 -36.80
N THR A 152 17.10 2.56 -36.16
CA THR A 152 17.74 1.33 -35.70
C THR A 152 17.63 0.19 -36.72
N ASP A 153 16.96 0.42 -37.86
CA ASP A 153 16.66 -0.58 -38.90
C ASP A 153 16.03 -1.86 -38.33
N ARG A 154 15.08 -1.68 -37.40
CA ARG A 154 14.43 -2.77 -36.66
C ARG A 154 12.93 -2.59 -36.63
N ASP A 155 12.21 -3.71 -36.63
CA ASP A 155 10.77 -3.69 -36.39
C ASP A 155 10.48 -3.42 -34.90
N ILE A 156 9.35 -2.76 -34.61
CA ILE A 156 8.91 -2.40 -33.25
C ILE A 156 8.77 -3.66 -32.38
N ARG A 157 8.24 -4.76 -32.94
CA ARG A 157 8.11 -6.03 -32.21
C ARG A 157 9.46 -6.63 -31.83
N SER A 158 10.50 -6.36 -32.61
CA SER A 158 11.86 -6.82 -32.31
C SER A 158 12.57 -5.99 -31.24
N LEU A 159 12.15 -4.73 -31.05
CA LEU A 159 12.70 -3.85 -30.02
C LEU A 159 12.16 -4.18 -28.63
N ILE A 160 10.89 -4.61 -28.58
CA ILE A 160 10.21 -4.94 -27.33
C ILE A 160 10.91 -6.11 -26.62
N GLY A 161 11.35 -5.89 -25.38
CA GLY A 161 12.04 -6.89 -24.56
C GLY A 161 13.56 -7.00 -24.79
N ASP A 162 14.13 -6.31 -25.79
CA ASP A 162 15.57 -6.32 -26.03
C ASP A 162 16.31 -5.31 -25.14
N ALA A 163 16.40 -5.65 -23.85
CA ALA A 163 17.02 -4.81 -22.82
C ALA A 163 18.48 -4.42 -23.15
N SER A 164 19.25 -5.33 -23.75
CA SER A 164 20.66 -5.10 -24.07
C SER A 164 20.82 -4.08 -25.19
N PHE A 165 19.94 -4.09 -26.19
CA PHE A 165 19.95 -3.10 -27.25
C PHE A 165 19.42 -1.74 -26.77
N LEU A 166 18.27 -1.71 -26.10
CA LEU A 166 17.63 -0.47 -25.66
C LEU A 166 18.52 0.34 -24.71
N LYS A 167 19.28 -0.32 -23.82
CA LYS A 167 20.24 0.34 -22.93
C LYS A 167 21.46 0.95 -23.63
N ARG A 168 21.76 0.55 -24.87
CA ARG A 168 22.87 1.11 -25.67
C ARG A 168 22.44 2.33 -26.47
N LEU A 169 21.14 2.57 -26.63
CA LEU A 169 20.64 3.74 -27.34
C LEU A 169 20.91 5.00 -26.51
N ASP A 170 21.29 6.08 -27.21
CA ASP A 170 21.43 7.40 -26.59
C ASP A 170 20.07 8.12 -26.66
N PRO A 171 19.37 8.34 -25.53
CA PRO A 171 18.05 8.95 -25.53
C PRO A 171 18.06 10.37 -26.12
N LYS A 172 19.18 11.10 -26.04
CA LYS A 172 19.28 12.47 -26.55
C LYS A 172 19.16 12.58 -28.07
N LYS A 173 19.39 11.49 -28.80
CA LYS A 173 19.25 11.48 -30.27
C LYS A 173 17.80 11.55 -30.73
N PHE A 174 16.87 11.09 -29.89
CA PHE A 174 15.46 10.95 -30.26
C PHE A 174 14.57 12.05 -29.68
N THR A 175 15.13 13.00 -28.93
CA THR A 175 14.37 14.15 -28.40
C THR A 175 14.01 15.14 -29.51
N ASP A 176 12.87 15.81 -29.37
CA ASP A 176 12.44 16.90 -30.24
C ASP A 176 11.83 18.06 -29.43
N GLU A 177 11.22 19.03 -30.12
CA GLU A 177 10.60 20.21 -29.48
C GLU A 177 9.39 19.85 -28.60
N THR A 178 8.74 18.72 -28.87
CA THR A 178 7.53 18.26 -28.17
C THR A 178 7.87 17.23 -27.09
N PHE A 179 8.76 16.29 -27.39
CA PHE A 179 9.16 15.17 -26.54
C PHE A 179 10.58 15.38 -26.02
N GLY A 180 10.67 15.80 -24.75
CA GLY A 180 11.94 15.98 -24.06
C GLY A 180 12.60 14.66 -23.63
N LEU A 181 13.76 14.81 -22.98
CA LEU A 181 14.55 13.68 -22.47
C LEU A 181 13.76 12.72 -21.55
N PRO A 182 12.95 13.20 -20.57
CA PRO A 182 12.20 12.31 -19.68
C PRO A 182 11.26 11.38 -20.45
N THR A 183 10.53 11.91 -21.42
CA THR A 183 9.59 11.13 -22.24
C THR A 183 10.31 10.06 -23.04
N VAL A 184 11.44 10.38 -23.66
CA VAL A 184 12.22 9.38 -24.41
C VAL A 184 12.77 8.31 -23.48
N THR A 185 13.29 8.68 -22.30
CA THR A 185 13.80 7.70 -21.34
C THR A 185 12.70 6.76 -20.84
N ASP A 186 11.50 7.29 -20.59
CA ASP A 186 10.35 6.48 -20.16
C ASP A 186 9.89 5.54 -21.27
N ILE A 187 9.85 6.00 -22.53
CA ILE A 187 9.52 5.17 -23.69
C ILE A 187 10.52 4.02 -23.83
N LEU A 188 11.82 4.25 -23.67
CA LEU A 188 12.82 3.20 -23.75
C LEU A 188 12.67 2.17 -22.62
N GLN A 189 12.30 2.61 -21.40
CA GLN A 189 12.01 1.70 -20.29
C GLN A 189 10.73 0.89 -20.54
N GLU A 190 9.68 1.50 -21.11
CA GLU A 190 8.47 0.79 -21.50
C GLU A 190 8.71 -0.19 -22.65
N LEU A 191 9.58 0.11 -23.60
CA LEU A 191 9.97 -0.86 -24.63
C LEU A 191 10.78 -2.03 -24.03
N GLU A 192 11.55 -1.81 -22.96
CA GLU A 192 12.26 -2.88 -22.26
C GLU A 192 11.28 -3.84 -21.57
N LYS A 193 10.26 -3.32 -20.90
CA LYS A 193 9.23 -4.10 -20.20
C LYS A 193 7.85 -3.45 -20.36
N PRO A 194 7.11 -3.76 -21.44
CA PRO A 194 5.82 -3.14 -21.73
C PRO A 194 4.80 -3.37 -20.62
N GLY A 195 4.17 -2.29 -20.16
CA GLY A 195 3.03 -2.38 -19.24
C GLY A 195 3.42 -3.03 -17.91
N ARG A 196 4.66 -2.78 -17.47
CA ARG A 196 5.20 -3.31 -16.21
C ARG A 196 4.25 -2.99 -15.05
N ASP A 197 3.78 -4.03 -14.38
CA ASP A 197 2.98 -3.88 -13.18
C ASP A 197 3.85 -3.25 -12.05
N PRO A 198 3.45 -2.11 -11.47
CA PRO A 198 4.17 -1.49 -10.36
C PRO A 198 3.96 -2.22 -9.03
N ARG A 199 3.00 -3.15 -8.95
CA ARG A 199 2.72 -3.94 -7.74
C ARG A 199 3.88 -4.89 -7.45
N PRO A 200 4.16 -5.16 -6.16
CA PRO A 200 5.14 -6.17 -5.80
C PRO A 200 4.71 -7.56 -6.29
N GLU A 201 5.69 -8.41 -6.55
CA GLU A 201 5.41 -9.83 -6.84
C GLU A 201 4.71 -10.48 -5.64
N PHE A 202 3.65 -11.23 -5.92
CA PHE A 202 2.94 -11.98 -4.89
C PHE A 202 3.84 -13.12 -4.39
N LYS A 203 4.17 -13.08 -3.09
CA LYS A 203 4.90 -14.15 -2.41
C LYS A 203 3.97 -14.82 -1.43
N THR A 204 3.80 -16.13 -1.58
CA THR A 204 3.18 -16.96 -0.56
C THR A 204 4.20 -17.17 0.56
N ALA A 205 3.82 -16.87 1.81
CA ALA A 205 4.54 -17.44 2.94
C ALA A 205 4.25 -18.95 2.93
N GLU A 206 5.30 -19.76 2.89
CA GLU A 206 5.16 -21.20 3.12
C GLU A 206 5.03 -21.39 4.63
N PHE A 207 3.79 -21.48 5.11
CA PHE A 207 3.56 -21.88 6.49
C PHE A 207 4.01 -23.34 6.65
N GLN A 208 4.66 -23.66 7.77
CA GLN A 208 5.01 -25.06 8.04
C GLN A 208 3.72 -25.88 8.22
N ASP A 209 3.56 -26.92 7.40
CA ASP A 209 2.45 -27.86 7.48
C ASP A 209 2.33 -28.44 8.91
N GLY A 210 1.15 -28.26 9.53
CA GLY A 210 0.83 -28.82 10.85
C GLY A 210 0.91 -27.85 12.04
N VAL A 211 1.14 -26.56 11.82
CA VAL A 211 1.07 -25.51 12.87
C VAL A 211 -0.13 -24.59 12.60
N GLU A 212 -1.32 -25.01 13.03
CA GLU A 212 -2.57 -24.26 12.82
C GLU A 212 -3.07 -23.59 14.10
N ASP A 213 -2.75 -24.16 15.26
CA ASP A 213 -3.18 -23.64 16.55
C ASP A 213 -1.98 -23.14 17.38
N LEU A 214 -2.26 -22.17 18.27
CA LEU A 214 -1.27 -21.63 19.22
C LEU A 214 -0.65 -22.72 20.12
N LYS A 215 -1.32 -23.88 20.25
CA LYS A 215 -0.84 -25.05 21.01
C LYS A 215 0.29 -25.81 20.32
N ASP A 216 0.40 -25.69 19.00
CA ASP A 216 1.39 -26.41 18.20
C ASP A 216 2.74 -25.66 18.18
N LEU A 217 2.73 -24.41 18.65
CA LEU A 217 3.92 -23.57 18.74
C LEU A 217 4.85 -24.04 19.85
N GLN A 218 6.11 -24.27 19.47
CA GLN A 218 7.19 -24.59 20.39
C GLN A 218 8.19 -23.42 20.46
N LEU A 219 8.73 -23.18 21.66
CA LEU A 219 9.78 -22.18 21.85
C LEU A 219 11.01 -22.51 20.99
N GLY A 220 11.52 -21.50 20.29
CA GLY A 220 12.68 -21.61 19.40
C GLY A 220 12.37 -22.07 17.99
N MET A 221 11.11 -22.41 17.67
CA MET A 221 10.66 -22.75 16.32
C MET A 221 10.86 -21.55 15.38
N ILE A 222 11.36 -21.82 14.18
CA ILE A 222 11.54 -20.80 13.12
C ILE A 222 10.43 -21.01 12.11
N LEU A 223 9.61 -19.99 11.94
CA LEU A 223 8.46 -19.98 11.05
C LEU A 223 8.59 -18.84 10.04
N GLU A 224 8.03 -19.03 8.85
CA GLU A 224 7.75 -17.92 7.95
C GLU A 224 6.40 -17.32 8.32
N GLY A 225 6.33 -16.00 8.34
CA GLY A 225 5.10 -15.27 8.61
C GLY A 225 5.03 -13.99 7.80
N VAL A 226 3.83 -13.44 7.69
CA VAL A 226 3.56 -12.21 6.93
C VAL A 226 3.35 -11.07 7.91
N VAL A 227 4.03 -9.95 7.69
CA VAL A 227 3.80 -8.74 8.50
C VAL A 227 2.40 -8.20 8.22
N THR A 228 1.51 -8.23 9.20
CA THR A 228 0.13 -7.72 9.06
C THR A 228 0.09 -6.21 9.26
N ASN A 229 0.85 -5.69 10.21
CA ASN A 229 0.84 -4.28 10.57
C ASN A 229 2.17 -3.83 11.20
N VAL A 230 2.55 -2.58 10.95
CA VAL A 230 3.78 -1.98 11.48
C VAL A 230 3.42 -0.78 12.37
N THR A 231 3.85 -0.85 13.62
CA THR A 231 3.64 0.20 14.63
C THR A 231 4.95 0.84 15.04
N ASN A 232 4.90 1.92 15.83
CA ASN A 232 6.11 2.63 16.28
C ASN A 232 6.98 1.80 17.25
N PHE A 233 6.43 0.76 17.88
CA PHE A 233 7.14 -0.07 18.87
C PHE A 233 7.48 -1.47 18.38
N GLY A 234 7.10 -1.82 17.15
CA GLY A 234 7.31 -3.15 16.59
C GLY A 234 6.41 -3.46 15.41
N ALA A 235 6.46 -4.70 14.94
CA ALA A 235 5.63 -5.21 13.85
C ALA A 235 4.81 -6.43 14.32
N PHE A 236 3.58 -6.52 13.83
CA PHE A 236 2.73 -7.68 14.00
C PHE A 236 2.93 -8.63 12.81
N VAL A 237 3.14 -9.90 13.11
CA VAL A 237 3.43 -10.94 12.12
C VAL A 237 2.44 -12.08 12.31
N ASP A 238 1.72 -12.42 11.23
CA ASP A 238 0.89 -13.61 11.17
C ASP A 238 1.73 -14.81 10.77
N ILE A 239 1.76 -15.83 11.63
CA ILE A 239 2.47 -17.10 11.45
C ILE A 239 1.52 -18.27 11.16
N GLY A 240 0.23 -17.99 10.90
CA GLY A 240 -0.76 -19.00 10.53
C GLY A 240 -1.60 -19.54 11.69
N VAL A 241 -1.43 -19.04 12.92
CA VAL A 241 -2.13 -19.55 14.13
C VAL A 241 -3.37 -18.74 14.54
N HIS A 242 -3.97 -18.00 13.59
CA HIS A 242 -5.11 -17.09 13.80
C HIS A 242 -4.89 -15.95 14.82
N GLN A 243 -3.65 -15.76 15.27
CA GLN A 243 -3.27 -14.77 16.25
C GLN A 243 -1.91 -14.17 15.89
N ASP A 244 -1.89 -12.86 15.66
CA ASP A 244 -0.67 -12.14 15.33
C ASP A 244 0.33 -12.20 16.49
N GLY A 245 1.57 -12.53 16.17
CA GLY A 245 2.70 -12.42 17.08
C GLY A 245 3.33 -11.03 16.99
N LEU A 246 3.85 -10.54 18.12
CA LEU A 246 4.52 -9.23 18.17
C LEU A 246 6.03 -9.40 18.08
N VAL A 247 6.63 -8.75 17.08
CA VAL A 247 8.08 -8.52 17.02
C VAL A 247 8.36 -7.11 17.53
N HIS A 248 9.06 -7.01 18.66
CA HIS A 248 9.43 -5.71 19.23
C HIS A 248 10.48 -4.99 18.37
N ILE A 249 10.55 -3.66 18.41
CA ILE A 249 11.50 -2.86 17.59
C ILE A 249 12.96 -3.32 17.71
N SER A 250 13.38 -3.72 18.91
CA SER A 250 14.72 -4.23 19.20
C SER A 250 15.00 -5.63 18.64
N ALA A 251 13.95 -6.36 18.25
CA ALA A 251 13.99 -7.72 17.73
C ALA A 251 13.75 -7.77 16.21
N LEU A 252 13.57 -6.63 15.54
CA LEU A 252 13.37 -6.54 14.08
C LEU A 252 14.67 -6.75 13.29
N SER A 253 15.82 -6.37 13.85
CA SER A 253 17.11 -6.46 13.17
C SER A 253 18.26 -6.54 14.16
N GLU A 254 19.38 -7.09 13.71
CA GLU A 254 20.67 -7.07 14.44
C GLU A 254 21.26 -5.66 14.56
N LYS A 255 20.85 -4.75 13.67
CA LYS A 255 21.25 -3.34 13.70
C LYS A 255 20.24 -2.52 14.49
N PHE A 256 20.69 -1.42 15.09
CA PHE A 256 19.79 -0.49 15.76
C PHE A 256 18.91 0.24 14.74
N ILE A 257 17.59 0.13 14.92
CA ILE A 257 16.57 0.75 14.06
C ILE A 257 15.79 1.76 14.88
N LYS A 258 15.65 2.98 14.36
CA LYS A 258 14.89 4.05 15.02
C LYS A 258 13.39 3.97 14.72
N ASP A 259 13.03 3.60 13.49
CA ASP A 259 11.64 3.45 13.06
C ASP A 259 11.42 2.07 12.42
N PRO A 260 10.52 1.23 12.96
CA PRO A 260 10.18 -0.08 12.38
C PRO A 260 9.82 -0.05 10.90
N ARG A 261 9.28 1.07 10.40
CA ARG A 261 8.87 1.24 8.99
C ARG A 261 10.03 1.28 8.00
N GLU A 262 11.25 1.54 8.49
CA GLU A 262 12.46 1.44 7.68
C GLU A 262 12.89 -0.02 7.49
N ALA A 263 12.52 -0.90 8.43
CA ALA A 263 12.93 -2.30 8.47
C ALA A 263 11.97 -3.22 7.72
N VAL A 264 10.68 -3.02 7.95
CA VAL A 264 9.62 -3.92 7.48
C VAL A 264 8.39 -3.12 7.05
N LYS A 265 7.64 -3.70 6.11
CA LYS A 265 6.37 -3.18 5.61
C LYS A 265 5.27 -4.22 5.78
N ALA A 266 4.03 -3.77 5.89
CA ALA A 266 2.89 -4.67 5.87
C ALA A 266 2.86 -5.43 4.53
N GLY A 267 2.73 -6.76 4.60
CA GLY A 267 2.82 -7.67 3.47
C GLY A 267 4.19 -8.33 3.29
N ASP A 268 5.23 -7.92 4.02
CA ASP A 268 6.54 -8.58 3.92
C ASP A 268 6.51 -9.99 4.51
N VAL A 269 7.06 -10.96 3.78
CA VAL A 269 7.30 -12.32 4.28
C VAL A 269 8.62 -12.32 5.04
N VAL A 270 8.55 -12.64 6.33
CA VAL A 270 9.68 -12.60 7.27
C VAL A 270 9.87 -13.95 7.94
N LYS A 271 11.13 -14.31 8.21
CA LYS A 271 11.46 -15.44 9.08
C LYS A 271 11.52 -14.97 10.51
N VAL A 272 10.70 -15.59 11.36
CA VAL A 272 10.57 -15.25 12.77
C VAL A 272 10.82 -16.48 13.64
N LYS A 273 11.43 -16.25 14.79
CA LYS A 273 11.67 -17.25 15.81
C LYS A 273 10.68 -17.04 16.96
N VAL A 274 10.05 -18.13 17.40
CA VAL A 274 9.13 -18.11 18.55
C VAL A 274 9.92 -17.97 19.84
N MET A 275 9.72 -16.85 20.54
CA MET A 275 10.44 -16.51 21.77
C MET A 275 9.62 -16.79 23.02
N GLU A 276 8.31 -16.58 22.95
CA GLU A 276 7.39 -16.78 24.06
C GLU A 276 6.01 -17.20 23.51
N VAL A 277 5.36 -18.15 24.18
CA VAL A 277 3.99 -18.58 23.87
C VAL A 277 3.17 -18.54 25.16
N ASP A 278 2.21 -17.61 25.24
CA ASP A 278 1.28 -17.47 26.36
C ASP A 278 -0.11 -17.94 25.91
N ILE A 279 -0.40 -19.22 26.20
CA ILE A 279 -1.70 -19.85 25.87
C ILE A 279 -2.86 -19.19 26.62
N PRO A 280 -2.78 -18.92 27.94
CA PRO A 280 -3.86 -18.24 28.66
C PRO A 280 -4.24 -16.87 28.08
N ARG A 281 -3.27 -16.07 27.64
CA ARG A 281 -3.52 -14.73 27.09
C ARG A 281 -3.63 -14.68 25.58
N LYS A 282 -3.45 -15.81 24.89
CA LYS A 282 -3.38 -15.91 23.41
C LYS A 282 -2.37 -14.92 22.82
N ARG A 283 -1.13 -14.96 23.32
CA ARG A 283 -0.06 -14.08 22.84
C ARG A 283 1.16 -14.89 22.42
N VAL A 284 1.80 -14.45 21.35
CA VAL A 284 3.05 -15.03 20.85
C VAL A 284 4.08 -13.90 20.73
N GLY A 285 5.21 -14.08 21.40
CA GLY A 285 6.38 -13.22 21.27
C GLY A 285 7.29 -13.75 20.17
N LEU A 286 7.64 -12.90 19.22
CA LEU A 286 8.44 -13.26 18.06
C LEU A 286 9.72 -12.41 18.00
N SER A 287 10.80 -12.98 17.45
CA SER A 287 12.02 -12.23 17.10
C SER A 287 12.41 -12.52 15.65
N MET A 288 12.84 -11.50 14.91
CA MET A 288 13.46 -11.66 13.58
C MET A 288 14.98 -11.89 13.68
N ARG A 289 15.56 -11.80 14.88
CA ARG A 289 16.98 -12.06 15.12
C ARG A 289 17.17 -13.54 15.44
N MET A 290 17.84 -14.25 14.53
CA MET A 290 18.10 -15.70 14.70
C MET A 290 19.07 -15.99 15.86
N SER A 291 19.84 -14.98 16.28
CA SER A 291 20.79 -15.05 17.39
C SER A 291 20.11 -15.06 18.77
N ASP A 292 18.87 -14.60 18.89
CA ASP A 292 18.18 -14.51 20.18
C ASP A 292 17.79 -15.91 20.70
N THR A 293 18.02 -16.17 21.99
CA THR A 293 17.61 -17.41 22.67
C THR A 293 16.30 -17.24 23.44
N PRO A 294 15.30 -18.13 23.25
CA PRO A 294 14.03 -18.08 23.99
C PRO A 294 14.27 -18.12 25.51
N GLY A 295 13.69 -17.18 26.25
CA GLY A 295 13.79 -17.11 27.72
C GLY A 295 14.79 -16.09 28.27
N GLU A 296 15.68 -15.51 27.45
CA GLU A 296 16.34 -14.28 27.83
C GLU A 296 15.33 -13.13 27.71
N LYS A 297 15.01 -12.50 28.85
CA LYS A 297 14.27 -11.25 28.82
C LYS A 297 15.10 -10.27 27.99
N ILE A 298 14.53 -9.81 26.88
CA ILE A 298 15.01 -8.62 26.20
C ILE A 298 14.67 -7.46 27.14
N ASP A 299 15.53 -7.25 28.14
CA ASP A 299 15.42 -6.17 29.10
C ASP A 299 15.67 -4.86 28.33
N GLY A 300 14.59 -4.33 27.78
CA GLY A 300 14.48 -2.92 27.49
C GLY A 300 14.75 -2.17 28.79
N ALA A 301 15.96 -1.63 28.90
CA ALA A 301 16.49 -0.94 30.06
C ALA A 301 15.48 0.06 30.67
N ARG A 302 14.75 -0.37 31.69
CA ARG A 302 14.13 0.48 32.71
C ARG A 302 14.11 -0.25 34.04
N GLY A 303 15.00 0.19 34.94
CA GLY A 303 14.80 0.03 36.38
C GLY A 303 15.89 -0.72 37.13
N ALA A 304 17.08 -0.16 37.22
CA ALA A 304 18.02 -0.52 38.28
C ALA A 304 18.61 0.77 38.88
N ARG A 305 17.94 1.29 39.93
CA ARG A 305 18.57 2.24 40.86
C ARG A 305 19.56 1.45 41.73
N PRO A 306 20.86 1.78 41.77
CA PRO A 306 21.77 1.11 42.69
C PRO A 306 21.67 1.74 44.09
N GLY A 307 21.41 0.88 45.07
CA GLY A 307 22.09 0.89 46.38
C GLY A 307 21.91 2.09 47.29
N SER A 308 20.95 1.99 48.21
CA SER A 308 20.95 2.71 49.48
C SER A 308 22.11 2.26 50.38
N SER A 309 22.94 3.20 50.83
CA SER A 309 23.82 3.03 52.00
C SER A 309 23.55 4.20 52.97
N PRO A 310 23.43 3.95 54.29
CA PRO A 310 23.03 4.97 55.24
C PRO A 310 24.25 5.79 55.70
N ARG A 311 24.15 7.11 55.69
CA ARG A 311 25.09 7.98 56.41
C ARG A 311 24.37 9.09 57.17
N GLN A 312 24.65 9.10 58.46
CA GLN A 312 24.08 9.93 59.51
C GLN A 312 24.91 11.21 59.70
N ASN A 313 24.23 12.36 59.84
CA ASN A 313 24.64 13.67 60.41
C ASN A 313 25.84 14.41 59.74
N ASN A 314 25.91 15.73 59.61
CA ASN A 314 25.40 16.82 60.45
C ASN A 314 25.43 18.19 59.72
N ALA A 315 24.59 19.13 60.18
CA ALA A 315 24.69 20.60 60.10
C ALA A 315 24.05 21.39 58.92
N PRO A 316 23.54 22.61 59.18
CA PRO A 316 22.36 23.18 58.50
C PRO A 316 22.69 24.35 57.56
N ARG A 317 21.85 24.60 56.54
CA ARG A 317 21.96 25.84 55.74
C ARG A 317 20.61 26.38 55.25
N LYS A 318 20.22 27.47 55.92
CA LYS A 318 19.45 28.66 55.52
C LYS A 318 18.39 28.55 54.43
N GLU A 319 17.18 28.88 54.86
CA GLU A 319 16.04 29.33 54.06
C GLU A 319 16.42 30.52 53.16
N THR A 320 16.12 30.39 51.86
CA THR A 320 15.91 31.52 50.96
C THR A 320 14.58 31.31 50.27
N THR A 321 13.65 32.20 50.61
CA THR A 321 12.35 32.40 50.00
C THR A 321 12.49 32.86 48.55
N ALA A 322 11.70 32.26 47.66
CA ALA A 322 11.39 32.81 46.34
C ALA A 322 9.96 32.38 45.93
N PRO A 323 9.26 33.20 45.12
CA PRO A 323 7.81 33.37 45.22
C PRO A 323 7.00 32.48 44.28
N ALA A 324 5.74 32.23 44.65
CA ALA A 324 4.76 31.51 43.85
C ALA A 324 4.26 32.36 42.66
N PRO A 325 4.10 31.78 41.46
CA PRO A 325 3.28 32.39 40.43
C PRO A 325 1.81 31.98 40.58
N ALA A 326 0.97 33.00 40.51
CA ALA A 326 -0.47 32.92 40.41
C ALA A 326 -0.92 32.29 39.09
N ASN A 327 -1.94 31.42 39.14
CA ASN A 327 -3.12 31.46 38.27
C ASN A 327 -4.02 30.25 38.56
N ASN A 328 -5.11 30.47 39.30
CA ASN A 328 -6.30 29.62 39.27
C ASN A 328 -7.54 30.49 39.51
N ALA A 329 -7.77 31.42 38.58
CA ALA A 329 -8.95 32.31 38.55
C ALA A 329 -10.29 31.55 38.38
N MET A 330 -10.26 30.26 38.03
CA MET A 330 -11.46 29.44 37.88
C MET A 330 -11.90 28.79 39.20
N ALA A 331 -10.99 28.56 40.14
CA ALA A 331 -11.30 27.93 41.43
C ALA A 331 -12.03 28.87 42.41
N SER A 332 -11.77 30.18 42.34
CA SER A 332 -12.40 31.19 43.19
C SER A 332 -13.84 31.53 42.78
N LEU A 333 -14.22 31.30 41.52
CA LEU A 333 -15.59 31.56 41.03
C LEU A 333 -16.58 30.45 41.42
N PHE A 334 -16.13 29.19 41.52
CA PHE A 334 -17.00 28.08 41.95
C PHE A 334 -17.24 28.04 43.46
N ALA A 335 -16.32 28.59 44.27
CA ALA A 335 -16.49 28.66 45.72
C ALA A 335 -17.57 29.67 46.14
N ASN A 336 -17.67 30.81 45.45
CA ASN A 336 -18.65 31.86 45.77
C ASN A 336 -20.08 31.51 45.32
N ALA A 337 -20.26 30.69 44.29
CA ALA A 337 -21.60 30.26 43.84
C ALA A 337 -22.27 29.25 44.79
N LYS A 338 -21.49 28.49 45.58
CA LYS A 338 -22.03 27.52 46.57
C LYS A 338 -22.51 28.15 47.87
N GLN A 339 -22.04 29.36 48.22
CA GLN A 339 -22.46 30.05 49.44
C GLN A 339 -23.75 30.89 49.29
N LEU A 340 -24.14 31.22 48.05
CA LEU A 340 -25.36 31.99 47.76
C LEU A 340 -26.66 31.15 47.66
N LYS A 341 -26.58 29.82 47.76
CA LYS A 341 -27.75 28.91 47.73
C LYS A 341 -28.20 28.40 49.09
N LYS A 342 -27.63 28.90 50.19
CA LYS A 342 -28.02 28.60 51.57
C LYS A 342 -28.26 29.91 52.34
N ARG A 343 -29.30 30.64 51.96
CA ARG A 343 -30.00 31.59 52.83
C ARG A 343 -31.42 31.80 52.32
#